data_AF-A0AAP9CZH9-F1
#
_entry.id   AF-A0AAP9CZH9-F1
#
_cell.length_a   1.000
_cell.length_b   1.000
_cell.length_c   1.000
_cell.angle_alpha   90.00
_cell.angle_beta   90.00
_cell.angle_gamma   90.00
#
_symmetry.space_group_name_H-M   'P 1'
#
loop_
_entity.id
_entity.type
_entity.pdbx_description
1 polymer ?
#
loop_
_entity_poly.entity_id
_entity_poly.type
_entity_poly.pdbx_seq_one_letter_code
_entity_poly.pdbx_strand_id
1 'polypeptide(L)'
;MTTAFGDIFVWVKDICQNQEYVIFINVRSGDWDIVTSRMDLLFSLYIASEGCLKRKFEINISDFSKLVERLGLPAEDECYGYVPALALGGNKSLDNIQVVKMLPYIDMIAQMIGAFDMK
;
A
#
# COMPACT_ATOMS: atom_id res chain seq x y z
N MET A 1 -6.64 -7.99 0.71
CA MET A 1 -5.27 -8.43 0.31
C MET A 1 -4.31 -7.29 0.60
N THR A 2 -3.02 -7.58 0.76
CA THR A 2 -1.98 -6.58 1.01
C THR A 2 -0.95 -6.58 -0.11
N THR A 3 -0.27 -5.45 -0.28
CA THR A 3 0.84 -5.28 -1.21
C THR A 3 2.17 -5.55 -0.51
N ALA A 4 3.26 -5.66 -1.28
CA ALA A 4 4.61 -5.76 -0.73
C ALA A 4 5.02 -4.53 0.13
N PHE A 5 4.26 -3.43 0.07
CA PHE A 5 4.46 -2.21 0.87
C PHE A 5 3.51 -2.09 2.06
N GLY A 6 2.70 -3.11 2.33
CA GLY A 6 1.72 -3.10 3.42
C GLY A 6 0.41 -2.35 3.10
N ASP A 7 0.28 -1.75 1.91
CA ASP A 7 -0.98 -1.12 1.47
C ASP A 7 -2.07 -2.18 1.25
N ILE A 8 -3.34 -1.81 1.47
CA ILE A 8 -4.44 -2.76 1.64
C ILE A 8 -5.51 -2.55 0.58
N PHE A 9 -5.94 -3.62 -0.08
CA PHE A 9 -7.19 -3.66 -0.85
C PHE A 9 -8.28 -4.34 -0.03
N VAL A 10 -9.41 -3.65 0.13
CA VAL A 10 -10.58 -4.09 0.89
C VAL A 10 -11.79 -4.16 -0.05
N TRP A 11 -12.44 -5.32 -0.13
CA TRP A 11 -13.74 -5.45 -0.79
C TRP A 11 -14.83 -5.06 0.21
N VAL A 12 -15.61 -4.04 -0.14
CA VAL A 12 -16.68 -3.52 0.69
C VAL A 12 -18.01 -3.82 0.01
N LYS A 13 -18.89 -4.47 0.75
CA LYS A 13 -20.30 -4.61 0.41
C LYS A 13 -21.10 -3.58 1.19
N ASP A 14 -21.47 -2.49 0.53
CA ASP A 14 -22.33 -1.46 1.10
C ASP A 14 -23.80 -1.89 0.97
N ILE A 15 -24.35 -2.36 2.07
CA ILE A 15 -25.73 -2.87 2.15
C ILE A 15 -26.74 -1.73 2.00
N CYS A 16 -26.43 -0.53 2.49
CA CYS A 16 -27.32 0.63 2.45
C CYS A 16 -27.48 1.14 1.02
N GLN A 17 -26.38 1.16 0.26
CA GLN A 17 -26.38 1.62 -1.14
C GLN A 17 -26.60 0.49 -2.14
N ASN A 18 -26.65 -0.76 -1.68
CA ASN A 18 -26.71 -1.97 -2.50
C ASN A 18 -25.61 -2.00 -3.58
N GLN A 19 -24.38 -1.64 -3.16
CA GLN A 19 -23.21 -1.55 -4.03
C GLN A 19 -22.04 -2.33 -3.45
N GLU A 20 -21.17 -2.80 -4.34
CA GLU A 20 -19.91 -3.43 -3.95
C GLU A 20 -18.76 -2.70 -4.63
N TYR A 21 -17.71 -2.42 -3.86
CA TYR A 21 -16.55 -1.69 -4.34
C TYR A 21 -15.28 -2.08 -3.61
N VAL A 22 -14.15 -1.81 -4.24
CA VAL A 22 -12.83 -2.01 -3.67
C VAL A 22 -12.29 -0.68 -3.20
N ILE A 23 -11.91 -0.62 -1.93
CA ILE A 23 -11.11 0.46 -1.38
C ILE A 23 -9.65 0.06 -1.45
N PHE A 24 -8.79 0.99 -1.88
CA PHE A 24 -7.34 0.92 -1.68
C PHE A 24 -6.95 1.87 -0.56
N ILE A 25 -6.29 1.35 0.47
CA ILE A 25 -5.75 2.11 1.60
C ILE A 25 -4.23 2.15 1.43
N ASN A 26 -3.70 3.35 1.19
CA ASN A 26 -2.28 3.61 1.19
C ASN A 26 -1.83 3.86 2.63
N VAL A 27 -1.32 2.81 3.27
CA VAL A 27 -0.88 2.87 4.67
C VAL A 27 0.24 3.90 4.82
N ARG A 28 1.14 3.96 3.84
CA ARG A 28 2.33 4.81 3.89
C ARG A 28 2.00 6.30 3.86
N SER A 29 1.03 6.72 3.06
CA SER A 29 0.63 8.13 2.94
C SER A 29 -0.53 8.54 3.84
N GLY A 30 -1.25 7.58 4.44
CA GLY A 30 -2.42 7.90 5.24
C GLY A 30 -3.68 8.20 4.43
N ASP A 31 -3.68 7.86 3.13
CA ASP A 31 -4.81 8.14 2.25
C ASP A 31 -5.51 6.86 1.78
N TRP A 32 -6.78 7.00 1.39
CA TRP A 32 -7.55 5.91 0.79
C TRP A 32 -8.44 6.42 -0.35
N ASP A 33 -8.82 5.49 -1.23
CA ASP A 33 -9.58 5.81 -2.45
C ASP A 33 -10.41 4.59 -2.92
N ILE A 34 -11.55 4.83 -3.57
CA ILE A 34 -12.36 3.77 -4.19
C ILE A 34 -11.81 3.50 -5.59
N VAL A 35 -11.22 2.31 -5.77
CA VAL A 35 -10.46 2.02 -7.00
C VAL A 35 -11.31 1.40 -8.11
N THR A 36 -12.34 0.61 -7.77
CA THR A 36 -13.26 -0.01 -8.74
C THR A 36 -14.45 -0.66 -8.04
N SER A 37 -15.58 -0.79 -8.73
CA SER A 37 -16.72 -1.66 -8.34
C SER A 37 -16.68 -3.05 -8.97
N ARG A 38 -15.62 -3.33 -9.74
CA ARG A 38 -15.47 -4.52 -10.58
C ARG A 38 -14.19 -5.27 -10.26
N MET A 39 -14.31 -6.53 -9.82
CA MET A 39 -13.17 -7.38 -9.49
C MET A 39 -12.21 -7.62 -10.65
N ASP A 40 -12.72 -7.80 -11.87
CA ASP A 40 -11.89 -8.03 -13.05
C ASP A 40 -10.99 -6.82 -13.37
N LEU A 41 -11.48 -5.61 -13.12
CA LEU A 41 -10.71 -4.37 -13.25
C LEU A 41 -9.66 -4.22 -12.15
N LEU A 42 -9.91 -4.74 -10.94
CA LEU A 42 -8.91 -4.75 -9.86
C LEU A 42 -7.65 -5.51 -10.31
N PHE A 43 -7.82 -6.74 -10.79
CA PHE A 43 -6.69 -7.57 -11.20
C PHE A 43 -5.98 -7.00 -12.42
N SER A 44 -6.73 -6.59 -13.45
CA SER A 44 -6.15 -6.12 -14.71
C SER A 44 -5.50 -4.74 -14.63
N LEU A 45 -6.07 -3.79 -13.87
CA LEU A 45 -5.59 -2.40 -13.83
C LEU A 45 -4.71 -2.09 -12.62
N TYR A 46 -5.01 -2.67 -11.45
CA TYR A 46 -4.34 -2.28 -10.21
C TYR A 46 -3.30 -3.29 -9.75
N ILE A 47 -3.50 -4.59 -9.98
CA ILE A 47 -2.56 -5.61 -9.52
C ILE A 47 -1.53 -5.96 -10.60
N ALA A 48 -1.96 -6.12 -11.85
CA ALA A 48 -1.10 -6.60 -12.93
C ALA A 48 -0.41 -5.49 -13.75
N SER A 49 -0.71 -4.21 -13.52
CA SER A 49 -0.17 -3.12 -14.35
C SER A 49 1.05 -2.45 -13.73
N GLU A 50 2.13 -2.32 -14.50
CA GLU A 50 3.31 -1.50 -14.14
C GLU A 50 2.92 -0.03 -13.88
N GLY A 51 1.86 0.44 -14.55
CA GLY A 51 1.30 1.76 -14.31
C GLY A 51 0.81 1.96 -12.88
N CYS A 52 0.38 0.89 -12.19
CA CYS A 52 -0.02 0.96 -10.79
C CYS A 52 1.18 1.23 -9.87
N LEU A 53 2.32 0.54 -10.08
CA LEU A 53 3.57 0.78 -9.33
C LEU A 53 3.92 2.27 -9.33
N LYS A 54 3.93 2.88 -10.52
CA LYS A 54 4.28 4.29 -10.65
C LYS A 54 3.22 5.23 -10.06
N ARG A 55 1.93 4.98 -10.30
CA ARG A 55 0.84 5.89 -9.90
C ARG A 55 0.50 5.82 -8.41
N LYS A 56 0.44 4.62 -7.83
CA LYS A 56 0.01 4.41 -6.43
C LYS A 56 1.18 4.23 -5.47
N PHE A 57 2.34 3.76 -5.93
CA PHE A 57 3.51 3.53 -5.07
C PHE A 57 4.64 4.55 -5.26
N GLU A 58 4.54 5.44 -6.27
CA GLU A 58 5.57 6.42 -6.62
C GLU A 58 6.96 5.78 -6.87
N ILE A 59 6.96 4.49 -7.20
CA ILE A 59 8.16 3.68 -7.44
C ILE A 59 8.09 3.15 -8.87
N ASN A 60 9.20 3.25 -9.59
CA ASN A 60 9.33 2.64 -10.91
C ASN A 60 9.84 1.19 -10.78
N ILE A 61 9.74 0.43 -11.88
CA ILE A 61 10.14 -0.99 -11.87
C ILE A 61 11.63 -1.18 -11.55
N SER A 62 12.51 -0.27 -12.00
CA SER A 62 13.94 -0.36 -11.71
C SER A 62 14.25 -0.16 -10.22
N ASP A 63 13.53 0.72 -9.54
CA ASP A 63 13.71 0.97 -8.12
C ASP A 63 13.14 -0.17 -7.27
N PHE A 64 12.03 -0.79 -7.72
CA PHE A 64 11.54 -2.02 -7.12
C PHE A 64 12.56 -3.16 -7.27
N SER A 65 13.16 -3.35 -8.45
CA SER A 65 14.20 -4.37 -8.64
C SER A 65 15.40 -4.14 -7.72
N LYS A 66 15.87 -2.90 -7.55
CA LYS A 66 16.94 -2.56 -6.59
C LYS A 66 16.57 -2.89 -5.16
N LEU A 67 15.31 -2.68 -4.76
CA LEU A 67 14.83 -3.06 -3.43
C LEU A 67 14.88 -4.57 -3.23
N VAL A 68 14.42 -5.34 -4.22
CA VAL A 68 14.46 -6.81 -4.18
C VAL A 68 15.91 -7.32 -4.13
N GLU A 69 16.83 -6.74 -4.90
CA GLU A 69 18.25 -7.11 -4.87
C GLU A 69 18.90 -6.79 -3.51
N ARG A 70 18.55 -5.65 -2.91
CA ARG A 70 19.15 -5.19 -1.65
C ARG A 70 18.57 -5.87 -0.40
N LEU A 71 17.26 -6.07 -0.38
CA LEU A 71 16.51 -6.46 0.81
C LEU A 71 15.88 -7.85 0.70
N GLY A 72 15.86 -8.44 -0.49
CA GLY A 72 15.06 -9.63 -0.78
C GLY A 72 13.57 -9.32 -0.88
N LEU A 73 12.78 -10.34 -1.23
CA LEU A 73 11.31 -10.27 -1.15
C LEU A 73 10.87 -10.42 0.32
N PRO A 74 9.91 -9.61 0.81
CA PRO A 74 9.37 -9.77 2.16
C PRO A 74 8.70 -11.15 2.30
N ALA A 75 8.79 -11.73 3.50
CA ALA A 75 7.95 -12.87 3.85
C ALA A 75 6.46 -12.48 3.92
N GLU A 76 5.58 -13.48 4.07
CA GLU A 76 4.12 -13.27 4.11
C GLU A 76 3.68 -12.32 5.24
N ASP A 77 4.38 -12.33 6.37
CA ASP A 77 4.12 -11.47 7.53
C ASP A 77 4.96 -10.17 7.53
N GLU A 78 5.62 -9.87 6.41
CA GLU A 78 6.53 -8.74 6.25
C GLU A 78 6.14 -7.83 5.09
N CYS A 79 6.59 -6.59 5.14
CA CYS A 79 6.47 -5.64 4.05
C CYS A 79 7.66 -4.68 4.00
N TYR A 80 7.78 -3.98 2.88
CA TYR A 80 8.65 -2.83 2.74
C TYR A 80 8.03 -1.61 3.43
N GLY A 81 8.67 -1.15 4.49
CA GLY A 81 8.28 0.04 5.24
C GLY A 81 9.35 1.12 5.19
N TYR A 82 8.93 2.38 5.12
CA TYR A 82 9.81 3.52 5.38
C TYR A 82 10.16 3.57 6.88
N VAL A 83 11.44 3.74 7.18
CA VAL A 83 12.02 3.88 8.51
C VAL A 83 12.95 5.11 8.52
N PRO A 84 12.57 6.23 9.16
CA PRO A 84 11.30 6.47 9.87
C PRO A 84 10.07 6.41 8.95
N ALA A 85 8.91 6.06 9.50
CA ALA A 85 7.65 6.08 8.76
C ALA A 85 7.33 7.48 8.23
N LEU A 86 6.68 7.58 7.07
CA LEU A 86 6.32 8.89 6.49
C LEU A 86 5.37 9.67 7.40
N ALA A 87 4.44 8.98 8.08
CA ALA A 87 3.56 9.54 9.10
C ALA A 87 4.32 10.18 10.30
N LEU A 88 5.59 9.82 10.49
CA LEU A 88 6.49 10.35 11.52
C LEU A 88 7.49 11.38 10.98
N GLY A 89 7.25 11.93 9.79
CA GLY A 89 8.16 12.87 9.15
C GLY A 89 9.34 12.21 8.41
N GLY A 90 9.26 10.89 8.17
CA GLY A 90 10.19 10.20 7.27
C GLY A 90 10.10 10.74 5.85
N ASN A 91 11.19 10.61 5.08
CA ASN A 91 11.22 11.02 3.68
C ASN A 91 11.03 9.83 2.73
N LYS A 92 10.54 10.11 1.52
CA LYS A 92 10.37 9.12 0.44
C LYS A 92 11.71 8.83 -0.25
N SER A 93 12.64 8.21 0.47
CA SER A 93 13.90 7.71 -0.09
C SER A 93 13.90 6.19 -0.13
N LEU A 94 14.42 5.60 -1.22
CA LEU A 94 14.61 4.14 -1.29
C LEU A 94 15.53 3.64 -0.18
N ASP A 95 16.53 4.42 0.22
CA ASP A 95 17.48 4.04 1.28
C ASP A 95 16.84 3.93 2.67
N ASN A 96 15.69 4.58 2.86
CA ASN A 96 14.93 4.50 4.09
C ASN A 96 13.92 3.35 4.11
N ILE A 97 13.86 2.54 3.05
CA ILE A 97 13.01 1.36 3.01
C ILE A 97 13.74 0.17 3.64
N GLN A 98 13.06 -0.48 4.58
CA GLN A 98 13.50 -1.71 5.24
C GLN A 98 12.39 -2.76 5.21
N VAL A 99 12.76 -4.02 5.42
CA VAL A 99 11.80 -5.10 5.66
C VAL A 99 11.36 -5.04 7.11
N VAL A 100 10.06 -4.93 7.34
CA VAL A 100 9.44 -4.80 8.67
C VAL A 100 8.28 -5.76 8.81
N LYS A 101 7.90 -6.11 10.04
CA LYS A 101 6.68 -6.90 10.28
C LYS A 101 5.45 -6.08 9.91
N MET A 102 4.60 -6.66 9.08
CA MET A 102 3.50 -5.96 8.42
C MET A 102 2.47 -5.44 9.42
N LEU A 103 1.94 -6.30 10.30
CA LEU A 103 0.89 -5.90 11.25
C LEU A 103 1.37 -4.83 12.26
N PRO A 104 2.54 -4.98 12.92
CA PRO A 104 3.05 -3.93 13.81
C PRO A 104 3.30 -2.60 13.08
N TYR A 105 3.78 -2.66 11.83
CA TYR A 105 4.05 -1.44 11.05
C TYR A 105 2.75 -0.70 10.69
N ILE A 106 1.73 -1.43 10.24
CA ILE A 106 0.41 -0.85 9.93
C ILE A 106 -0.23 -0.27 11.20
N ASP A 107 -0.21 -1.00 12.32
CA ASP A 107 -0.77 -0.53 13.60
C ASP A 107 -0.09 0.76 14.07
N MET A 108 1.24 0.79 14.04
CA MET A 108 2.02 1.99 14.39
C MET A 108 1.63 3.19 13.52
N ILE A 109 1.52 3.02 12.20
CA ILE A 109 1.12 4.12 11.32
C ILE A 109 -0.32 4.56 11.59
N ALA A 110 -1.24 3.61 11.74
CA ALA A 110 -2.65 3.91 12.02
C ALA A 110 -2.81 4.72 13.32
N GLN A 111 -2.07 4.38 14.38
CA GLN A 111 -2.08 5.14 15.63
C GLN A 111 -1.51 6.56 15.48
N MET A 112 -0.53 6.75 14.58
CA MET A 112 0.09 8.06 14.36
C MET A 112 -0.76 8.99 13.50
N ILE A 113 -1.41 8.45 12.46
CA ILE A 113 -2.25 9.23 11.55
C ILE A 113 -3.63 9.49 12.17
N GLY A 114 -4.15 8.53 12.94
CA GLY A 114 -5.51 8.56 13.48
C GLY A 114 -6.52 8.12 12.43
N ALA A 115 -7.12 9.07 11.71
CA ALA A 115 -8.09 8.80 10.65
C ALA A 115 -7.41 8.93 9.27
N PHE A 116 -7.62 7.93 8.41
CA PHE A 116 -7.15 7.99 7.02
C PHE A 116 -8.00 8.98 6.22
N ASP A 117 -7.34 9.85 5.47
CA ASP A 117 -7.99 10.87 4.65
C ASP A 117 -8.39 10.31 3.28
N MET A 118 -9.54 10.73 2.75
CA MET A 118 -9.97 10.38 1.40
C MET A 118 -9.15 11.21 0.39
N LYS A 119 -8.58 10.55 -0.62
CA LYS A 119 -7.74 11.18 -1.65
C LYS A 119 -8.54 11.84 -2.77
#